data_AF-A0A800CGN2-F1
#
_entry.id   AF-A0A800CGN2-F1
#
_cell.length_a   1.000
_cell.length_b   1.000
_cell.length_c   1.000
_cell.angle_alpha   90.00
_cell.angle_beta   90.00
_cell.angle_gamma   90.00
#
_symmetry.space_group_name_H-M   'P 1'
#
loop_
_entity.id
_entity.type
_entity.pdbx_description
1 polymer ?
#
loop_
_entity_poly.entity_id
_entity_poly.type
_entity_poly.pdbx_seq_one_letter_code
_entity_poly.pdbx_strand_id
1 'polypeptide(L)'
;RNKAIRNRILFTDAFEFITFEPTAITGLPDSIEIGESVEFQITGDLTVRDTTREVTFDVTATAVSPDRIEGTAVATVMRRQFNLQIPSVSNVADVDEEVILEINFAAEADGVQ
;
A
#
# COMPACT_ATOMS: atom_id res chain seq x y z
N ARG A 1 27.38 13.42 -15.16
CA ARG A 1 26.55 14.29 -14.29
C ARG A 1 25.37 13.58 -13.61
N ASN A 2 25.03 12.31 -13.92
CA ASN A 2 23.88 11.59 -13.33
C ASN A 2 24.24 10.52 -12.26
N LYS A 3 25.42 10.59 -11.63
CA LYS A 3 25.89 9.59 -10.65
C LYS A 3 25.94 10.08 -9.20
N ALA A 4 25.90 11.39 -8.95
CA ALA A 4 26.09 11.97 -7.62
C ALA A 4 24.82 12.02 -6.76
N ILE A 5 23.62 11.94 -7.37
CA ILE A 5 22.35 12.08 -6.65
C ILE A 5 21.86 10.75 -6.05
N ARG A 6 22.34 9.60 -6.56
CA ARG A 6 21.86 8.28 -6.12
C ARG A 6 22.31 7.84 -4.72
N ASN A 7 23.40 8.38 -4.18
CA ASN A 7 24.05 7.81 -2.98
C ASN A 7 23.83 8.60 -1.68
N ARG A 8 22.89 9.57 -1.62
CA ARG A 8 22.90 10.56 -0.50
C ARG A 8 21.56 10.79 0.20
N ILE A 9 20.44 10.23 -0.26
CA ILE A 9 19.11 10.62 0.27
C ILE A 9 18.26 9.43 0.73
N LEU A 10 18.46 8.25 0.15
CA LEU A 10 17.76 7.04 0.58
C LEU A 10 18.84 6.04 0.96
N PHE A 11 18.82 5.56 2.21
CA PHE A 11 19.58 4.39 2.65
C PHE A 11 19.02 3.13 1.93
N THR A 12 19.11 3.08 0.60
CA THR A 12 18.54 2.03 -0.26
C THR A 12 19.23 0.68 -0.09
N ASP A 13 20.37 0.63 0.59
CA ASP A 13 21.08 -0.64 0.81
C ASP A 13 20.54 -1.44 2.00
N ALA A 14 19.65 -0.88 2.85
CA ALA A 14 19.19 -1.54 4.08
C ALA A 14 17.67 -1.77 4.17
N PHE A 15 16.84 -0.90 3.58
CA PHE A 15 15.37 -0.99 3.65
C PHE A 15 14.74 -0.47 2.35
N GLU A 16 14.94 -1.23 1.26
CA GLU A 16 14.45 -0.88 -0.07
C GLU A 16 12.94 -1.08 -0.23
N PHE A 17 12.33 -1.94 0.61
CA PHE A 17 10.95 -2.36 0.46
C PHE A 17 10.10 -2.01 1.68
N ILE A 18 8.86 -1.66 1.39
CA ILE A 18 7.75 -1.77 2.34
C ILE A 18 7.05 -3.07 2.01
N THR A 19 6.84 -3.92 3.02
CA THR A 19 6.20 -5.22 2.84
C THR A 19 4.84 -5.20 3.51
N PHE A 20 3.81 -5.67 2.80
CA PHE A 20 2.49 -5.88 3.36
C PHE A 20 2.14 -7.36 3.25
N GLU A 21 1.88 -8.00 4.39
CA GLU A 21 1.49 -9.41 4.48
C GLU A 21 0.01 -9.51 4.89
N PRO A 22 -0.91 -9.81 3.95
CA PRO A 22 -2.33 -9.93 4.26
C PRO A 22 -2.60 -11.05 5.29
N THR A 23 -3.38 -10.75 6.32
CA THR A 23 -3.77 -11.70 7.37
C THR A 23 -5.27 -12.03 7.32
N ALA A 24 -6.10 -11.11 6.84
CA ALA A 24 -7.53 -11.31 6.70
C ALA A 24 -8.11 -10.51 5.53
N ILE A 25 -9.14 -11.08 4.90
CA ILE A 25 -10.00 -10.39 3.93
C ILE A 25 -11.43 -10.44 4.46
N THR A 26 -12.10 -9.30 4.48
CA THR A 26 -13.47 -9.17 5.01
C THR A 26 -14.35 -8.40 4.05
N GLY A 27 -15.58 -8.86 3.83
CA GLY A 27 -16.54 -8.19 2.95
C GLY A 27 -16.39 -8.53 1.47
N LEU A 28 -15.40 -9.36 1.08
CA LEU A 28 -15.28 -9.85 -0.29
C LEU A 28 -16.43 -10.86 -0.56
N PRO A 29 -17.27 -10.64 -1.59
CA PRO A 29 -18.31 -11.59 -1.96
C PRO A 29 -17.72 -12.87 -2.59
N ASP A 30 -18.45 -13.98 -2.48
CA ASP A 30 -18.05 -15.29 -3.04
C ASP A 30 -17.98 -15.28 -4.58
N SER A 31 -18.69 -14.36 -5.23
CA SER A 31 -18.71 -14.18 -6.68
C SER A 31 -18.86 -12.70 -7.03
N ILE A 32 -18.20 -12.29 -8.11
CA ILE A 32 -18.25 -10.94 -8.67
C ILE A 32 -18.64 -11.07 -10.15
N GLU A 33 -19.66 -10.35 -10.60
CA GLU A 33 -20.01 -10.31 -12.02
C GLU A 33 -19.08 -9.39 -12.80
N ILE A 34 -18.86 -9.67 -14.08
CA ILE A 34 -18.03 -8.80 -14.94
C ILE A 34 -18.71 -7.44 -15.08
N GLY A 35 -17.95 -6.38 -14.83
CA GLY A 35 -18.41 -4.99 -14.79
C GLY A 35 -18.98 -4.58 -13.43
N GLU A 36 -19.07 -5.50 -12.47
CA GLU A 36 -19.48 -5.19 -11.10
C GLU A 36 -18.29 -4.66 -10.29
N SER A 37 -18.54 -3.56 -9.58
CA SER A 37 -17.60 -3.01 -8.60
C SER A 37 -17.96 -3.50 -7.21
N VAL A 38 -16.97 -4.02 -6.50
CA VAL A 38 -17.11 -4.52 -5.14
C VAL A 38 -16.19 -3.77 -4.19
N GLU A 39 -16.65 -3.62 -2.96
CA GLU A 39 -15.91 -3.00 -1.87
C GLU A 39 -15.64 -4.05 -0.79
N PHE A 40 -14.39 -4.16 -0.37
CA PHE A 40 -13.98 -5.08 0.67
C PHE A 40 -12.73 -4.55 1.39
N GLN A 41 -12.39 -5.17 2.51
CA GLN A 41 -11.23 -4.78 3.32
C GLN A 41 -10.19 -5.88 3.33
N ILE A 42 -8.92 -5.48 3.24
CA ILE A 42 -7.77 -6.36 3.43
C ILE A 42 -6.99 -5.86 4.65
N THR A 43 -6.97 -6.65 5.71
CA THR A 43 -6.15 -6.40 6.90
C THR A 43 -4.86 -7.20 6.79
N GLY A 44 -3.74 -6.60 7.16
CA GLY A 44 -2.44 -7.27 7.13
C GLY A 44 -1.34 -6.51 7.86
N ASP A 45 -0.20 -7.16 7.99
CA ASP A 45 0.98 -6.62 8.63
C ASP A 45 1.77 -5.77 7.63
N LEU A 46 1.75 -4.45 7.82
CA LEU A 46 2.57 -3.50 7.09
C LEU A 46 3.90 -3.32 7.82
N THR A 47 4.99 -3.71 7.18
CA THR A 47 6.35 -3.49 7.67
C THR A 47 6.99 -2.35 6.90
N VAL A 48 7.27 -1.26 7.61
CA VAL A 48 8.05 -0.13 7.09
C VAL A 48 9.37 -0.11 7.85
N ARG A 49 10.48 -0.38 7.14
CA ARG A 49 11.82 -0.59 7.72
C ARG A 49 11.85 -1.75 8.72
N ASP A 50 11.88 -1.46 10.00
CA ASP A 50 11.97 -2.39 11.13
C ASP A 50 10.69 -2.41 11.98
N THR A 51 9.69 -1.62 11.59
CA THR A 51 8.45 -1.46 12.35
C THR A 51 7.28 -2.08 11.59
N THR A 52 6.68 -3.09 12.21
CA THR A 52 5.48 -3.78 11.71
C THR A 52 4.24 -3.29 12.44
N ARG A 53 3.18 -2.99 11.70
CA ARG A 53 1.87 -2.58 12.22
C ARG A 53 0.76 -3.23 11.41
N GLU A 54 -0.29 -3.65 12.09
CA GLU A 54 -1.53 -4.04 11.43
C GLU A 54 -2.15 -2.82 10.76
N VAL A 55 -2.44 -2.93 9.46
CA VAL A 55 -3.08 -1.89 8.65
C VAL A 55 -4.20 -2.55 7.84
N THR A 56 -5.32 -1.85 7.75
CA THR A 56 -6.45 -2.25 6.91
C THR A 56 -6.49 -1.35 5.69
N PHE A 57 -6.52 -1.97 4.51
CA PHE A 57 -6.80 -1.31 3.25
C PHE A 57 -8.27 -1.47 2.90
N ASP A 58 -8.93 -0.35 2.62
CA ASP A 58 -10.22 -0.32 1.96
C ASP A 58 -10.00 -0.48 0.45
N VAL A 59 -10.60 -1.51 -0.13
CA VAL A 59 -10.40 -1.89 -1.53
C VAL A 59 -11.69 -1.71 -2.30
N THR A 60 -11.59 -1.03 -3.44
CA THR A 60 -12.61 -1.01 -4.48
C THR A 60 -12.03 -1.71 -5.70
N ALA A 61 -12.66 -2.81 -6.12
CA ALA A 61 -12.22 -3.57 -7.29
C ALA A 61 -13.38 -3.83 -8.24
N THR A 62 -13.09 -3.87 -9.53
CA THR A 62 -14.04 -4.20 -10.60
C THR A 62 -13.51 -5.40 -11.37
N ALA A 63 -14.37 -6.40 -11.59
CA ALA A 63 -14.03 -7.50 -12.50
C ALA A 63 -14.14 -7.01 -13.96
N VAL A 64 -13.02 -6.91 -14.66
CA VAL A 64 -12.97 -6.38 -16.04
C VAL A 64 -13.04 -7.49 -17.09
N SER A 65 -12.71 -8.72 -16.72
CA SER A 65 -12.88 -9.94 -17.52
C SER A 65 -13.03 -11.16 -16.58
N PRO A 66 -13.33 -12.37 -17.10
CA PRO A 66 -13.48 -13.57 -16.28
C PRO A 66 -12.26 -13.91 -15.41
N ASP A 67 -11.09 -13.42 -15.83
CA ASP A 67 -9.77 -13.73 -15.31
C ASP A 67 -9.00 -12.48 -14.88
N ARG A 68 -9.64 -11.30 -14.82
CA ARG A 68 -8.95 -10.06 -14.45
C ARG A 68 -9.82 -9.16 -13.60
N ILE A 69 -9.20 -8.67 -12.52
CA ILE A 69 -9.74 -7.62 -11.68
C ILE A 69 -8.82 -6.40 -11.70
N GLU A 70 -9.40 -5.22 -11.63
CA GLU A 70 -8.68 -3.96 -11.48
C GLU A 70 -9.26 -3.20 -10.30
N GLY A 71 -8.43 -2.48 -9.56
CA GLY A 71 -8.92 -1.78 -8.39
C GLY A 71 -7.92 -0.85 -7.73
N THR A 72 -8.41 -0.20 -6.69
CA THR A 72 -7.65 0.69 -5.83
C THR A 72 -7.79 0.23 -4.39
N ALA A 73 -6.67 0.18 -3.67
CA ALA A 73 -6.62 -0.07 -2.24
C ALA A 73 -6.08 1.18 -1.53
N VAL A 74 -6.80 1.65 -0.52
CA VAL A 74 -6.44 2.86 0.24
C VAL A 74 -6.34 2.54 1.72
N ALA A 75 -5.29 3.04 2.37
CA ALA A 75 -5.15 3.03 3.82
C ALA A 75 -4.58 4.35 4.32
N THR A 76 -5.06 4.85 5.45
CA THR A 76 -4.47 6.00 6.12
C THR A 76 -3.66 5.52 7.32
N VAL A 77 -2.36 5.84 7.33
CA VAL A 77 -1.44 5.49 8.40
C VAL A 77 -0.81 6.73 9.02
N MET A 78 -0.44 6.65 10.29
CA MET A 78 0.28 7.74 10.95
C MET A 78 1.79 7.52 10.90
N ARG A 79 2.55 8.51 10.46
CA ARG A 79 4.01 8.43 10.33
C ARG A 79 4.71 8.04 11.64
N ARG A 80 4.14 8.47 12.77
CA ARG A 80 4.63 8.16 14.13
C ARG A 80 4.54 6.67 14.46
N GLN A 81 3.58 5.94 13.88
CA GLN A 81 3.42 4.49 14.12
C GLN A 81 4.61 3.68 13.58
N PHE A 82 5.32 4.24 12.59
CA PHE A 82 6.47 3.64 11.90
C PHE A 82 7.81 4.33 12.22
N ASN A 83 7.87 5.13 13.29
CA ASN A 83 9.06 5.87 13.70
C ASN A 83 9.69 6.74 12.59
N LEU A 84 8.88 7.19 11.62
CA LEU A 84 9.35 8.06 10.55
C LEU A 84 9.48 9.49 11.09
N GLN A 85 10.67 9.86 11.55
CA GLN A 85 10.97 11.24 11.97
C GLN A 85 11.30 12.11 10.75
N ILE A 86 10.63 13.26 10.60
CA ILE A 86 11.10 14.30 9.67
C ILE A 86 12.17 15.10 10.41
N PRO A 87 13.33 15.34 9.82
CA PRO A 87 14.25 16.35 10.33
C PRO A 87 13.52 17.70 10.32
N SER A 88 13.34 18.31 11.49
CA SER A 88 12.73 19.63 11.58
C SER A 88 13.62 20.64 10.86
N VAL A 89 13.14 21.14 9.72
CA VAL A 89 13.72 22.30 9.04
C VAL A 89 12.97 23.53 9.53
N SER A 90 13.70 24.54 10.00
CA SER A 90 13.16 25.70 10.75
C SER A 90 12.12 26.56 9.99
N ASN A 91 11.76 26.21 8.75
CA ASN A 91 10.96 27.03 7.85
C ASN A 91 9.82 26.27 7.15
N VAL A 92 9.49 25.03 7.54
CA VAL A 92 8.39 24.26 6.93
C VAL A 92 7.24 24.17 7.91
N ALA A 93 6.08 24.69 7.48
CA ALA A 93 4.81 24.59 8.18
C ALA A 93 4.50 23.11 8.48
N ASP A 94 3.85 22.86 9.62
CA ASP A 94 3.45 21.55 10.12
C ASP A 94 3.16 20.55 8.99
N VAL A 95 4.01 19.53 8.88
CA VAL A 95 3.80 18.45 7.93
C VAL A 95 2.79 17.51 8.56
N ASP A 96 1.66 17.29 7.88
CA ASP A 96 0.60 16.41 8.38
C ASP A 96 1.13 15.02 8.77
N GLU A 97 0.65 14.53 9.91
CA GLU A 97 1.06 13.25 10.48
C GLU A 97 0.47 12.05 9.74
N GLU A 98 -0.62 12.29 9.02
CA GLU A 98 -1.35 11.31 8.21
C GLU A 98 -0.66 11.09 6.87
N VAL A 99 -0.53 9.82 6.49
CA VAL A 99 -0.04 9.39 5.19
C VAL A 99 -1.08 8.48 4.59
N ILE A 100 -1.58 8.86 3.41
CA ILE A 100 -2.45 8.04 2.60
C ILE A 100 -1.57 7.13 1.74
N LEU A 101 -1.76 5.83 1.90
CA LEU A 101 -1.21 4.79 1.05
C LEU A 101 -2.28 4.43 0.02
N GLU A 102 -2.01 4.70 -1.25
CA GLU A 102 -2.88 4.33 -2.35
C GLU A 102 -2.14 3.34 -3.26
N ILE A 103 -2.78 2.23 -3.57
CA ILE A 103 -2.27 1.20 -4.48
C ILE A 103 -3.30 1.00 -5.57
N ASN A 104 -2.90 1.28 -6.81
CA ASN A 104 -3.68 0.90 -7.99
C ASN A 104 -3.13 -0.43 -8.52
N PHE A 105 -4.00 -1.42 -8.68
CA PHE A 105 -3.60 -2.78 -9.05
C PHE A 105 -4.46 -3.34 -10.18
N ALA A 106 -3.85 -4.24 -10.93
CA ALA A 106 -4.53 -5.16 -11.82
C ALA A 106 -4.03 -6.57 -11.45
N ALA A 107 -4.95 -7.49 -11.21
CA ALA A 107 -4.61 -8.87 -10.90
C ALA A 107 -5.28 -9.78 -11.93
N GLU A 108 -4.50 -10.73 -12.44
CA GLU A 108 -4.95 -11.75 -13.37
C GLU A 108 -5.03 -13.09 -12.64
N ALA A 109 -6.06 -13.88 -12.93
CA ALA A 109 -6.13 -15.25 -12.48
C ALA A 109 -5.00 -16.02 -13.14
N ASP A 110 -4.06 -16.51 -12.34
CA ASP A 110 -2.95 -17.32 -12.84
C ASP A 110 -3.57 -18.62 -13.37
N GLY A 111 -3.69 -18.70 -14.70
CA GLY A 111 -4.36 -19.82 -15.36
C GLY A 111 -3.64 -21.11 -15.00
N VAL A 112 -4.25 -21.93 -14.15
CA VAL A 112 -3.90 -23.34 -14.08
C VAL A 112 -4.31 -23.94 -15.42
N GLN A 113 -3.36 -24.01 -16.34
CA GLN A 113 -3.47 -24.79 -17.57
C GLN A 113 -3.61 -26.28 -17.26
#